data_AF-A0A7W0I5M9-F1
#
_entry.id   AF-A0A7W0I5M9-F1
#
_cell.length_a   1.000
_cell.length_b   1.000
_cell.length_c   1.000
_cell.angle_alpha   90.00
_cell.angle_beta   90.00
_cell.angle_gamma   90.00
#
_symmetry.space_group_name_H-M   'P 1'
#
loop_
_entity.id
_entity.type
_entity.pdbx_description
1 polymer ?
#
loop_
_entity_poly.entity_id
_entity_poly.type
_entity_poly.pdbx_seq_one_letter_code
_entity_poly.pdbx_strand_id
1 'polypeptide(L)'
;MSDEIPYLKSPDQAAFRDHMETKVAQWIRPWDGHEELLAGIVGVPLSKSSISHSGASTTPATVRAAFKSFTTYSMEYGVDLQDLAVRDLGDIQMHVTDIAECHRRIEDSLRVLYKEQPNLIPIIVGGDHSTSCPSLKAFADRHPGQKVGIIHFDAHHDVRNFEDGGVTNGTPFRGILESGVVHGPDIVQIGIRGFMNSKPYHDYVKSKGVHVYTSRDVRRMGIDAVLDEAIGLAGKNTDVLYVSFDVDVIDQAYAPGCPAIGTGGMNPWDAMDALYRLGALPKVQGLDFVCIDPTVDLRNVTSRLAVQFMLSFLAGVAARPI
;
A
#
# COMPACT_ATOMS: atom_id res chain seq x y z
N MET A 1 7.63 21.40 44.61
CA MET A 1 6.70 20.29 44.88
C MET A 1 5.41 20.66 44.17
N SER A 2 5.19 20.10 42.98
CA SER A 2 3.91 20.26 42.29
C SER A 2 3.02 19.18 42.87
N ASP A 3 2.02 19.56 43.66
CA ASP A 3 0.95 18.62 43.99
C ASP A 3 0.34 18.16 42.65
N GLU A 4 0.45 16.86 42.34
CA GLU A 4 -0.23 16.31 41.18
C GLU A 4 -1.74 16.56 41.34
N ILE A 5 -2.37 17.19 40.35
CA ILE A 5 -3.82 17.34 40.31
C ILE A 5 -4.40 15.93 40.06
N PRO A 6 -5.19 15.35 40.98
CA PRO A 6 -5.73 14.01 40.81
C PRO A 6 -6.48 13.87 39.48
N TYR A 7 -6.24 12.76 38.78
CA TYR A 7 -6.86 12.42 37.50
C TYR A 7 -6.58 13.36 36.32
N LEU A 8 -5.78 14.42 36.49
CA LEU A 8 -5.29 15.22 35.37
C LEU A 8 -4.12 14.52 34.71
N LYS A 9 -4.36 13.95 33.53
CA LYS A 9 -3.38 13.21 32.74
C LYS A 9 -3.20 13.88 31.38
N SER A 10 -2.07 13.63 30.70
CA SER A 10 -1.93 14.06 29.30
C SER A 10 -3.01 13.39 28.43
N PRO A 11 -3.39 13.97 27.27
CA PRO A 11 -4.38 13.35 26.39
C PRO A 11 -4.11 11.87 26.09
N ASP A 12 -2.86 11.48 25.86
CA ASP A 12 -2.46 10.09 25.59
C ASP A 12 -2.59 9.16 26.80
N GLN A 13 -2.41 9.70 28.01
CA GLN A 13 -2.55 8.97 29.27
C GLN A 13 -4.01 8.90 29.74
N ALA A 14 -4.86 9.85 29.30
CA ALA A 14 -6.28 9.92 29.65
C ALA A 14 -7.15 8.99 28.79
N ALA A 15 -6.65 8.53 27.64
CA ALA A 15 -7.33 7.53 26.83
C ALA A 15 -7.59 6.24 27.64
N PHE A 16 -8.72 5.57 27.40
CA PHE A 16 -9.00 4.27 28.00
C PHE A 16 -7.88 3.28 27.66
N ARG A 17 -7.33 2.63 28.69
CA ARG A 17 -6.31 1.58 28.56
C ARG A 17 -6.74 0.37 29.36
N ASP A 18 -6.89 -0.75 28.66
CA ASP A 18 -6.96 -2.06 29.28
C ASP A 18 -5.56 -2.67 29.27
N HIS A 19 -5.06 -3.07 30.45
CA HIS A 19 -3.70 -3.62 30.58
C HIS A 19 -3.58 -5.05 30.03
N MET A 20 -4.71 -5.71 29.76
CA MET A 20 -4.78 -7.02 29.11
C MET A 20 -4.85 -6.91 27.58
N GLU A 21 -4.94 -5.69 27.03
CA GLU A 21 -5.13 -5.43 25.61
C GLU A 21 -3.98 -4.60 25.03
N THR A 22 -3.26 -5.15 24.06
CA THR A 22 -2.32 -4.39 23.23
C THR A 22 -3.03 -3.91 21.96
N LYS A 23 -3.21 -2.59 21.85
CA LYS A 23 -3.69 -1.94 20.61
C LYS A 23 -2.55 -1.71 19.63
N VAL A 24 -2.86 -1.67 18.33
CA VAL A 24 -1.88 -1.32 17.29
C VAL A 24 -1.25 0.05 17.56
N ALA A 25 -2.04 1.01 18.07
CA ALA A 25 -1.53 2.35 18.42
C ALA A 25 -0.53 2.37 19.58
N GLN A 26 -0.46 1.31 20.39
CA GLN A 26 0.53 1.16 21.46
C GLN A 26 1.78 0.44 20.96
N TRP A 27 1.62 -0.49 20.02
CA TRP A 27 2.69 -1.27 19.44
C TRP A 27 3.49 -0.49 18.37
N ILE A 28 2.79 0.10 17.40
CA ILE A 28 3.40 0.90 16.33
C ILE A 28 3.60 2.32 16.84
N ARG A 29 4.83 2.59 17.28
CA ARG A 29 5.27 3.90 17.76
C ARG A 29 6.28 4.54 16.79
N PRO A 30 6.54 5.85 16.90
CA PRO A 30 7.59 6.51 16.13
C PRO A 30 8.93 5.80 16.30
N TRP A 31 9.66 5.64 15.20
CA TRP A 31 11.01 5.10 15.21
C TRP A 31 11.98 6.10 15.85
N ASP A 32 12.91 5.58 16.65
CA ASP A 32 13.91 6.38 17.37
C ASP A 32 15.18 6.63 16.53
N GLY A 33 15.29 6.03 15.35
CA GLY A 33 16.45 6.12 14.46
C GLY A 33 17.55 5.09 14.74
N HIS A 34 17.35 4.21 15.72
CA HIS A 34 18.38 3.27 16.20
C HIS A 34 17.90 1.82 16.26
N GLU A 35 16.61 1.60 16.52
CA GLU A 35 16.03 0.26 16.57
C GLU A 35 16.17 -0.47 15.22
N GLU A 36 16.52 -1.75 15.28
CA GLU A 36 16.44 -2.64 14.11
C GLU A 36 14.97 -2.82 13.70
N LEU A 37 14.70 -2.74 12.39
CA LEU A 37 13.36 -2.75 11.84
C LEU A 37 13.15 -3.99 10.96
N LEU A 38 12.05 -4.70 11.23
CA LEU A 38 11.51 -5.67 10.29
C LEU A 38 10.67 -4.96 9.22
N ALA A 39 9.77 -4.07 9.64
CA ALA A 39 8.92 -3.29 8.74
C ALA A 39 8.77 -1.86 9.22
N GLY A 40 8.46 -0.95 8.29
CA GLY A 40 8.32 0.47 8.58
C GLY A 40 7.18 1.09 7.82
N ILE A 41 6.32 1.83 8.52
CA ILE A 41 5.23 2.58 7.91
C ILE A 41 5.78 3.94 7.47
N VAL A 42 5.62 4.26 6.17
CA VAL A 42 6.05 5.54 5.59
C VAL A 42 4.83 6.20 4.96
N GLY A 43 4.46 7.39 5.41
CA GLY A 43 3.38 8.15 4.79
C GLY A 43 3.86 8.97 3.61
N VAL A 44 3.08 9.00 2.53
CA VAL A 44 3.37 9.78 1.32
C VAL A 44 2.16 10.67 0.99
N PRO A 45 1.99 11.81 1.68
CA PRO A 45 0.76 12.61 1.66
C PRO A 45 0.61 13.49 0.39
N LEU A 46 0.59 12.88 -0.80
CA LEU A 46 0.41 13.55 -2.09
C LEU A 46 -0.97 13.23 -2.69
N SER A 47 -1.78 14.25 -2.98
CA SER A 47 -3.04 14.07 -3.73
C SER A 47 -3.28 15.10 -4.85
N LYS A 48 -2.37 16.06 -5.03
CA LYS A 48 -2.52 17.14 -6.03
C LYS A 48 -2.28 16.69 -7.47
N SER A 49 -1.70 15.50 -7.64
CA SER A 49 -1.52 14.77 -8.90
C SER A 49 -2.79 14.04 -9.35
N SER A 50 -3.83 14.01 -8.51
CA SER A 50 -5.10 13.37 -8.86
C SER A 50 -5.82 14.15 -9.96
N ILE A 51 -6.35 13.42 -10.94
CA ILE A 51 -7.24 14.00 -11.96
C ILE A 51 -8.53 14.52 -11.31
N SER A 52 -9.09 13.73 -10.39
CA SER A 52 -10.20 14.14 -9.53
C SER A 52 -9.70 15.05 -8.41
N HIS A 53 -10.55 15.95 -7.90
CA HIS A 53 -10.28 16.57 -6.61
C HIS A 53 -10.14 15.47 -5.54
N SER A 54 -9.04 15.48 -4.79
CA SER A 54 -8.68 14.38 -3.89
C SER A 54 -8.08 14.89 -2.58
N GLY A 55 -8.64 14.41 -1.48
CA GLY A 55 -8.14 14.54 -0.11
C GLY A 55 -7.19 13.43 0.31
N ALA A 56 -6.69 12.59 -0.62
CA ALA A 56 -5.83 11.45 -0.31
C ALA A 56 -4.52 11.81 0.41
N SER A 57 -4.07 13.07 0.37
CA SER A 57 -2.95 13.55 1.19
C SER A 57 -3.20 13.43 2.70
N THR A 58 -4.45 13.28 3.14
CA THR A 58 -4.80 13.07 4.55
C THR A 58 -4.81 11.59 4.98
N THR A 59 -4.67 10.65 4.04
CA THR A 59 -4.70 9.21 4.27
C THR A 59 -3.68 8.72 5.29
N PRO A 60 -2.40 9.13 5.25
CA PRO A 60 -1.44 8.68 6.25
C PRO A 60 -1.87 9.02 7.69
N ALA A 61 -2.49 10.18 7.90
CA ALA A 61 -2.98 10.59 9.21
C ALA A 61 -4.22 9.79 9.65
N THR A 62 -5.17 9.52 8.75
CA THR A 62 -6.39 8.79 9.11
C THR A 62 -6.17 7.31 9.32
N VAL A 63 -5.24 6.69 8.58
CA VAL A 63 -4.78 5.31 8.81
C VAL A 63 -4.13 5.18 10.18
N ARG A 64 -3.21 6.08 10.54
CA ARG A 64 -2.61 6.13 11.88
C ARG A 64 -3.64 6.33 12.98
N ALA A 65 -4.58 7.26 12.78
CA ALA A 65 -5.66 7.50 13.73
C ALA A 65 -6.58 6.27 13.90
N ALA A 66 -6.67 5.39 12.89
CA ALA A 66 -7.45 4.18 12.95
C ALA A 66 -6.77 3.06 13.76
N PHE A 67 -5.45 3.09 13.99
CA PHE A 67 -4.71 2.07 14.78
C PHE A 67 -5.31 1.82 16.17
N LYS A 68 -5.88 2.84 16.81
CA LYS A 68 -6.55 2.69 18.12
C LYS A 68 -7.75 1.75 18.10
N SER A 69 -8.27 1.43 16.92
CA SER A 69 -9.45 0.57 16.73
C SER A 69 -9.10 -0.92 16.65
N PHE A 70 -7.81 -1.27 16.55
CA PHE A 70 -7.36 -2.64 16.30
C PHE A 70 -6.43 -3.13 17.40
N THR A 71 -6.50 -4.42 17.70
CA THR A 71 -5.56 -5.14 18.57
C THR A 71 -4.44 -5.76 17.73
N THR A 72 -3.37 -6.21 18.37
CA THR A 72 -2.23 -6.86 17.70
C THR A 72 -2.43 -8.36 17.46
N TYR A 73 -3.36 -8.99 18.19
CA TYR A 73 -3.63 -10.42 18.08
C TYR A 73 -4.68 -10.75 17.01
N SER A 74 -4.38 -11.72 16.15
CA SER A 74 -5.32 -12.34 15.22
C SER A 74 -5.62 -13.79 15.63
N MET A 75 -6.91 -14.08 15.86
CA MET A 75 -7.39 -15.44 16.14
C MET A 75 -7.35 -16.34 14.89
N GLU A 76 -7.52 -15.76 13.72
CA GLU A 76 -7.59 -16.48 12.43
C GLU A 76 -6.22 -17.05 12.05
N TYR A 77 -5.16 -16.27 12.29
CA TYR A 77 -3.78 -16.67 12.01
C TYR A 77 -3.05 -17.21 13.24
N GLY A 78 -3.64 -17.08 14.44
CA GLY A 78 -3.03 -17.51 15.70
C GLY A 78 -1.75 -16.76 16.05
N VAL A 79 -1.63 -15.49 15.64
CA VAL A 79 -0.41 -14.68 15.76
C VAL A 79 -0.67 -13.41 16.55
N ASP A 80 0.29 -13.05 17.40
CA ASP A 80 0.35 -11.73 18.01
C ASP A 80 1.44 -10.89 17.34
N LEU A 81 1.04 -9.79 16.72
CA LEU A 81 1.96 -8.97 15.96
C LEU A 81 2.86 -8.09 16.85
N GLN A 82 2.54 -7.93 18.14
CA GLN A 82 3.28 -7.02 19.02
C GLN A 82 4.77 -7.38 19.17
N ASP A 83 5.14 -8.63 18.87
CA ASP A 83 6.51 -9.14 18.90
C ASP A 83 7.33 -8.74 17.67
N LEU A 84 6.69 -8.25 16.60
CA LEU A 84 7.40 -7.79 15.40
C LEU A 84 7.97 -6.38 15.59
N ALA A 85 9.18 -6.17 15.07
CA ALA A 85 9.85 -4.87 15.05
C ALA A 85 9.29 -3.95 13.94
N VAL A 86 8.08 -3.41 14.17
CA VAL A 86 7.38 -2.50 13.26
C VAL A 86 7.27 -1.11 13.86
N ARG A 87 7.69 -0.08 13.10
CA ARG A 87 7.66 1.32 13.56
C ARG A 87 7.08 2.26 12.52
N ASP A 88 6.61 3.40 13.00
CA ASP A 88 6.22 4.53 12.16
C ASP A 88 7.45 5.39 11.84
N LEU A 89 7.77 5.54 10.56
CA LEU A 89 8.92 6.28 10.06
C LEU A 89 8.58 7.74 9.71
N GLY A 90 7.33 8.14 9.90
CA GLY A 90 6.84 9.48 9.60
C GLY A 90 6.37 9.65 8.16
N ASP A 91 6.33 10.91 7.72
CA ASP A 91 5.83 11.30 6.40
C ASP A 91 6.92 11.94 5.56
N ILE A 92 6.95 11.60 4.27
CA ILE A 92 7.78 12.31 3.30
C ILE A 92 7.16 13.69 3.07
N GLN A 93 7.96 14.75 3.23
CA GLN A 93 7.47 16.12 3.10
C GLN A 93 7.18 16.49 1.65
N MET A 94 5.90 16.65 1.31
CA MET A 94 5.50 17.08 -0.04
C MET A 94 5.79 18.57 -0.28
N HIS A 95 6.11 18.92 -1.52
CA HIS A 95 6.09 20.31 -1.96
C HIS A 95 4.65 20.80 -2.12
N VAL A 96 4.41 22.07 -1.80
CA VAL A 96 3.04 22.61 -1.78
C VAL A 96 2.47 22.75 -3.19
N THR A 97 3.29 23.02 -4.21
CA THR A 97 2.78 23.39 -5.55
C THR A 97 3.38 22.59 -6.70
N ASP A 98 4.46 21.84 -6.48
CA ASP A 98 5.26 21.25 -7.56
C ASP A 98 5.24 19.73 -7.42
N ILE A 99 4.51 19.07 -8.34
CA ILE A 99 4.31 17.62 -8.33
C ILE A 99 5.61 16.88 -8.69
N ALA A 100 6.43 17.43 -9.59
CA ALA A 100 7.69 16.81 -9.97
C ALA A 100 8.68 16.83 -8.79
N GLU A 101 8.71 17.94 -8.06
CA GLU A 101 9.48 18.03 -6.81
C GLU A 101 8.95 17.05 -5.75
N CYS A 102 7.62 16.87 -5.62
CA CYS A 102 7.06 15.84 -4.74
C CYS A 102 7.55 14.44 -5.12
N HIS A 103 7.48 14.07 -6.39
CA HIS A 103 7.94 12.77 -6.90
C HIS A 103 9.44 12.56 -6.63
N ARG A 104 10.26 13.58 -6.86
CA ARG A 104 11.69 13.55 -6.55
C ARG A 104 11.94 13.32 -5.06
N ARG A 105 11.21 14.01 -4.17
CA ARG A 105 11.34 13.81 -2.71
C ARG A 105 10.95 12.41 -2.26
N ILE A 106 9.93 11.82 -2.88
CA ILE A 106 9.53 10.43 -2.61
C ILE A 106 10.68 9.50 -2.97
N GLU A 107 11.19 9.59 -4.20
CA GLU A 107 12.25 8.74 -4.71
C GLU A 107 13.54 8.89 -3.88
N ASP A 108 14.00 10.11 -3.63
CA ASP A 108 15.22 10.40 -2.88
C ASP A 108 15.13 9.91 -1.42
N SER A 109 14.01 10.15 -0.75
CA SER A 109 13.85 9.77 0.66
C SER A 109 13.81 8.25 0.81
N LEU A 110 13.09 7.55 -0.07
CA LEU A 110 13.01 6.10 -0.04
C LEU A 110 14.35 5.45 -0.40
N ARG A 111 15.10 5.99 -1.36
CA ARG A 111 16.47 5.52 -1.67
C ARG A 111 17.40 5.60 -0.46
N VAL A 112 17.38 6.73 0.25
CA VAL A 112 18.18 6.88 1.47
C VAL A 112 17.70 5.91 2.54
N LEU A 113 16.39 5.80 2.76
CA LEU A 113 15.83 4.85 3.74
C LEU A 113 16.26 3.41 3.46
N TYR A 114 16.16 2.95 2.21
CA TYR A 114 16.55 1.60 1.82
C TYR A 114 18.04 1.34 1.94
N LYS A 115 18.87 2.37 1.75
CA LYS A 115 20.31 2.27 1.96
C LYS A 115 20.65 2.11 3.45
N GLU A 116 20.02 2.89 4.32
CA GLU A 116 20.27 2.85 5.76
C GLU A 116 19.60 1.63 6.42
N GLN A 117 18.52 1.12 5.85
CA GLN A 117 17.74 -0.02 6.36
C GLN A 117 17.55 -1.09 5.26
N PRO A 118 18.61 -1.82 4.88
CA PRO A 118 18.62 -2.72 3.72
C PRO A 118 17.72 -3.95 3.84
N ASN A 119 17.25 -4.28 5.05
CA ASN A 119 16.35 -5.40 5.32
C ASN A 119 14.90 -4.95 5.59
N LEU A 120 14.62 -3.65 5.57
CA LEU A 120 13.31 -3.09 5.87
C LEU A 120 12.25 -3.59 4.88
N ILE A 121 11.08 -3.98 5.39
CA ILE A 121 9.88 -4.12 4.57
C ILE A 121 9.11 -2.79 4.66
N PRO A 122 9.18 -1.89 3.65
CA PRO A 122 8.40 -0.67 3.64
C PRO A 122 6.92 -0.99 3.42
N ILE A 123 6.08 -0.41 4.27
CA ILE A 123 4.64 -0.33 4.10
C ILE A 123 4.32 1.14 3.85
N ILE A 124 4.22 1.50 2.57
CA ILE A 124 3.98 2.86 2.15
C ILE A 124 2.49 3.12 2.20
N VAL A 125 2.08 4.10 3.01
CA VAL A 125 0.71 4.58 3.06
C VAL A 125 0.66 5.84 2.22
N GLY A 126 0.22 5.70 0.99
CA GLY A 126 0.20 6.75 0.01
C GLY A 126 -0.90 7.78 0.24
N GLY A 127 -0.86 8.77 -0.65
CA GLY A 127 -2.02 9.52 -1.09
C GLY A 127 -2.53 8.89 -2.38
N ASP A 128 -2.52 9.63 -3.48
CA ASP A 128 -2.96 9.08 -4.77
C ASP A 128 -1.94 8.14 -5.42
N HIS A 129 -2.38 7.42 -6.45
CA HIS A 129 -1.58 6.38 -7.11
C HIS A 129 -0.34 6.90 -7.83
N SER A 130 -0.22 8.20 -8.10
CA SER A 130 0.99 8.73 -8.75
C SER A 130 2.25 8.47 -7.91
N THR A 131 2.07 8.29 -6.60
CA THR A 131 3.14 8.02 -5.63
C THR A 131 3.81 6.66 -5.84
N SER A 132 3.15 5.69 -6.47
CA SER A 132 3.72 4.35 -6.70
C SER A 132 4.87 4.37 -7.69
N CYS A 133 4.86 5.23 -8.72
CA CYS A 133 5.95 5.32 -9.68
C CYS A 133 7.32 5.68 -9.04
N PRO A 134 7.47 6.81 -8.31
CA PRO A 134 8.73 7.11 -7.62
C PRO A 134 9.06 6.10 -6.52
N SER A 135 8.05 5.53 -5.84
CA SER A 135 8.26 4.50 -4.80
C SER A 135 8.85 3.21 -5.37
N LEU A 136 8.33 2.74 -6.51
CA LEU A 136 8.81 1.56 -7.22
C LEU A 136 10.18 1.77 -7.86
N LYS A 137 10.48 2.98 -8.36
CA LYS A 137 11.83 3.31 -8.84
C LYS A 137 12.86 3.21 -7.71
N ALA A 138 12.58 3.84 -6.58
CA ALA A 138 13.45 3.74 -5.40
C ALA A 138 13.59 2.29 -4.92
N PHE A 139 12.50 1.51 -4.95
CA PHE A 139 12.54 0.10 -4.60
C PHE A 139 13.41 -0.71 -5.57
N ALA A 140 13.32 -0.49 -6.87
CA ALA A 140 14.17 -1.19 -7.83
C ALA A 140 15.67 -0.83 -7.66
N ASP A 141 15.98 0.44 -7.35
CA ASP A 141 17.36 0.87 -7.11
C ASP A 141 17.99 0.24 -5.87
N ARG A 142 17.18 -0.17 -4.89
CA ARG A 142 17.62 -0.97 -3.73
C ARG A 142 18.17 -2.34 -4.14
N HIS A 143 17.77 -2.85 -5.30
CA HIS A 143 18.08 -4.20 -5.79
C HIS A 143 18.93 -4.14 -7.07
N PRO A 144 20.16 -3.58 -7.04
CA PRO A 144 20.97 -3.44 -8.24
C PRO A 144 21.31 -4.79 -8.86
N GLY A 145 21.05 -4.94 -10.16
CA GLY A 145 21.30 -6.17 -10.92
C GLY A 145 20.27 -7.28 -10.71
N GLN A 146 19.28 -7.06 -9.84
CA GLN A 146 18.14 -7.95 -9.62
C GLN A 146 16.92 -7.46 -10.40
N LYS A 147 16.04 -8.39 -10.77
CA LYS A 147 14.78 -8.10 -11.46
C LYS A 147 13.65 -7.97 -10.45
N VAL A 148 12.86 -6.91 -10.58
CA VAL A 148 11.67 -6.66 -9.77
C VAL A 148 10.44 -7.17 -10.51
N GLY A 149 9.57 -7.91 -9.82
CA GLY A 149 8.21 -8.18 -10.26
C GLY A 149 7.19 -7.37 -9.49
N ILE A 150 6.04 -7.11 -10.10
CA ILE A 150 4.96 -6.34 -9.47
C ILE A 150 3.67 -7.14 -9.47
N ILE A 151 3.02 -7.19 -8.31
CA ILE A 151 1.62 -7.59 -8.19
C ILE A 151 0.82 -6.32 -7.87
N HIS A 152 -0.03 -5.94 -8.81
CA HIS A 152 -0.78 -4.69 -8.80
C HIS A 152 -2.27 -4.98 -8.60
N PHE A 153 -2.81 -4.64 -7.44
CA PHE A 153 -4.25 -4.72 -7.18
C PHE A 153 -4.90 -3.39 -7.50
N ASP A 154 -5.79 -3.37 -8.49
CA ASP A 154 -6.41 -2.15 -8.98
C ASP A 154 -7.65 -2.47 -9.83
N ALA A 155 -8.67 -1.60 -9.82
CA ALA A 155 -9.74 -1.63 -10.80
C ALA A 155 -9.30 -1.10 -12.19
N HIS A 156 -8.19 -0.37 -12.25
CA HIS A 156 -7.67 0.39 -13.39
C HIS A 156 -6.30 -0.10 -13.86
N HIS A 157 -5.97 0.23 -15.11
CA HIS A 157 -4.68 -0.12 -15.70
C HIS A 157 -3.56 0.85 -15.36
N ASP A 158 -3.88 2.11 -15.06
CA ASP A 158 -2.92 3.15 -14.68
C ASP A 158 -1.79 3.43 -15.68
N VAL A 159 -2.15 3.33 -16.97
CA VAL A 159 -1.27 3.62 -18.11
C VAL A 159 -1.74 4.80 -18.98
N ARG A 160 -2.38 5.81 -18.38
CA ARG A 160 -2.80 7.02 -19.12
C ARG A 160 -1.60 7.73 -19.76
N ASN A 161 -1.90 8.58 -20.74
CA ASN A 161 -0.88 9.37 -21.44
C ASN A 161 -0.37 10.51 -20.54
N PHE A 162 0.81 11.04 -20.84
CA PHE A 162 1.42 12.14 -20.08
C PHE A 162 1.08 13.52 -20.65
N GLU A 163 0.71 13.58 -21.92
CA GLU A 163 0.54 14.81 -22.69
C GLU A 163 -0.62 15.66 -22.19
N ASP A 164 -1.71 15.02 -21.75
CA ASP A 164 -2.94 15.71 -21.38
C ASP A 164 -2.91 16.30 -19.95
N GLY A 165 -2.21 15.63 -19.02
CA GLY A 165 -2.25 15.96 -17.59
C GLY A 165 -0.91 15.91 -16.86
N GLY A 166 0.18 15.56 -17.54
CA GLY A 166 1.48 15.31 -16.92
C GLY A 166 1.48 14.03 -16.09
N VAL A 167 2.26 14.03 -15.01
CA VAL A 167 2.38 12.89 -14.09
C VAL A 167 1.19 12.87 -13.12
N THR A 168 0.06 12.38 -13.62
CA THR A 168 -1.18 12.24 -12.84
C THR A 168 -1.27 10.90 -12.13
N ASN A 169 -2.24 10.75 -11.23
CA ASN A 169 -2.53 9.48 -10.58
C ASN A 169 -2.86 8.34 -11.54
N GLY A 170 -3.33 8.60 -12.77
CA GLY A 170 -3.59 7.53 -13.75
C GLY A 170 -2.40 7.16 -14.64
N THR A 171 -1.21 7.70 -14.40
CA THR A 171 0.01 7.46 -15.21
C THR A 171 1.13 6.60 -14.56
N PRO A 172 1.05 6.12 -13.30
CA PRO A 172 2.23 5.58 -12.63
C PRO A 172 2.79 4.34 -13.34
N PHE A 173 1.93 3.43 -13.81
CA PHE A 173 2.37 2.20 -14.49
C PHE A 173 2.84 2.44 -15.91
N ARG A 174 2.36 3.49 -16.59
CA ARG A 174 3.01 3.94 -17.83
C ARG A 174 4.43 4.42 -17.55
N GLY A 175 4.61 5.20 -16.49
CA GLY A 175 5.93 5.68 -16.06
C GLY A 175 6.89 4.54 -15.74
N ILE A 176 6.41 3.50 -15.05
CA ILE A 176 7.19 2.30 -14.75
C ILE A 176 7.58 1.56 -16.04
N LEU A 177 6.62 1.28 -16.92
CA LEU A 177 6.85 0.56 -18.18
C LEU A 177 7.78 1.31 -19.14
N GLU A 178 7.66 2.64 -19.22
CA GLU A 178 8.49 3.47 -20.11
C GLU A 178 9.87 3.77 -19.53
N SER A 179 10.03 3.77 -18.20
CA SER A 179 11.34 3.89 -17.56
C SER A 179 12.24 2.68 -17.76
N GLY A 180 11.66 1.51 -18.08
CA GLY A 180 12.38 0.25 -18.21
C GLY A 180 12.81 -0.37 -16.87
N VAL A 181 12.41 0.21 -15.74
CA VAL A 181 12.74 -0.30 -14.40
C VAL A 181 12.09 -1.66 -14.13
N VAL A 182 10.86 -1.86 -14.62
CA VAL A 182 10.17 -3.16 -14.60
C VAL A 182 9.62 -3.47 -15.99
N HIS A 183 9.82 -4.70 -16.44
CA HIS A 183 9.31 -5.14 -17.73
C HIS A 183 7.87 -5.63 -17.60
N GLY A 184 7.04 -5.39 -18.63
CA GLY A 184 5.63 -5.75 -18.57
C GLY A 184 5.32 -7.23 -18.27
N PRO A 185 6.07 -8.23 -18.78
CA PRO A 185 5.87 -9.63 -18.41
C PRO A 185 6.09 -9.95 -16.92
N ASP A 186 6.76 -9.06 -16.19
CA ASP A 186 7.02 -9.20 -14.75
C ASP A 186 5.95 -8.45 -13.91
N ILE A 187 4.90 -7.91 -14.55
CA ILE A 187 3.77 -7.22 -13.91
C ILE A 187 2.50 -8.05 -14.08
N VAL A 188 1.81 -8.30 -12.96
CA VAL A 188 0.47 -8.90 -12.93
C VAL A 188 -0.50 -7.91 -12.30
N GLN A 189 -1.55 -7.56 -13.03
CA GLN A 189 -2.66 -6.74 -12.54
C GLN A 189 -3.82 -7.64 -12.12
N ILE A 190 -4.38 -7.42 -10.94
CA ILE A 190 -5.46 -8.19 -10.33
C ILE A 190 -6.60 -7.24 -9.97
N GLY A 191 -7.82 -7.59 -10.38
CA GLY A 191 -9.02 -6.82 -10.06
C GLY A 191 -9.48 -5.85 -11.15
N ILE A 192 -8.80 -5.83 -12.30
CA ILE A 192 -9.13 -4.94 -13.43
C ILE A 192 -10.62 -5.04 -13.76
N ARG A 193 -11.30 -3.89 -13.78
CA ARG A 193 -12.75 -3.83 -13.83
C ARG A 193 -13.26 -3.39 -15.19
N GLY A 194 -14.32 -4.07 -15.64
CA GLY A 194 -15.05 -3.68 -16.85
C GLY A 194 -15.68 -2.30 -16.69
N PHE A 195 -15.76 -1.54 -17.78
CA PHE A 195 -16.28 -0.16 -17.84
C PHE A 195 -15.50 0.90 -17.03
N MET A 196 -14.40 0.52 -16.37
CA MET A 196 -13.47 1.46 -15.70
C MET A 196 -12.21 1.74 -16.53
N ASN A 197 -12.03 1.03 -17.64
CA ASN A 197 -10.83 1.09 -18.47
C ASN A 197 -11.16 1.41 -19.92
N SER A 198 -10.23 2.09 -20.62
CA SER A 198 -10.36 2.37 -22.05
C SER A 198 -9.69 1.28 -22.88
N LYS A 199 -10.25 0.98 -24.05
CA LYS A 199 -9.68 -0.03 -24.97
C LYS A 199 -8.23 0.29 -25.38
N PRO A 200 -7.85 1.53 -25.77
CA PRO A 200 -6.46 1.82 -26.13
C PRO A 200 -5.46 1.56 -25.00
N TYR A 201 -5.84 1.84 -23.75
CA TYR A 201 -4.97 1.57 -22.59
C TYR A 201 -4.88 0.08 -22.28
N HIS A 202 -5.97 -0.67 -22.41
CA HIS A 202 -5.93 -2.13 -22.33
C HIS A 202 -5.01 -2.73 -23.41
N ASP A 203 -5.15 -2.29 -24.66
CA ASP A 203 -4.30 -2.76 -25.77
C ASP A 203 -2.82 -2.42 -25.51
N TYR A 204 -2.52 -1.24 -24.95
CA TYR A 204 -1.16 -0.86 -24.53
C TYR A 204 -0.61 -1.85 -23.49
N VAL A 205 -1.35 -2.12 -22.41
CA VAL A 205 -0.98 -3.09 -21.35
C VAL A 205 -0.67 -4.46 -21.96
N LYS A 206 -1.55 -4.96 -22.84
CA LYS A 206 -1.32 -6.25 -23.53
C LYS A 206 -0.10 -6.20 -24.44
N SER A 207 0.13 -5.11 -25.16
CA SER A 207 1.30 -4.94 -26.05
C SER A 207 2.63 -4.93 -25.29
N LYS A 208 2.61 -4.52 -24.02
CA LYS A 208 3.78 -4.54 -23.13
C LYS A 208 4.00 -5.90 -22.47
N GLY A 209 3.08 -6.86 -22.65
CA GLY A 209 3.18 -8.20 -22.09
C GLY A 209 2.65 -8.32 -20.66
N VAL A 210 1.95 -7.30 -20.14
CA VAL A 210 1.39 -7.34 -18.78
C VAL A 210 0.28 -8.40 -18.67
N HIS A 211 0.32 -9.15 -17.57
CA HIS A 211 -0.68 -10.13 -17.21
C HIS A 211 -1.85 -9.44 -16.50
N VAL A 212 -3.09 -9.82 -16.85
CA VAL A 212 -4.29 -9.13 -16.38
C VAL A 212 -5.31 -10.16 -15.93
N TYR A 213 -5.70 -10.07 -14.67
CA TYR A 213 -6.84 -10.77 -14.07
C TYR A 213 -7.90 -9.74 -13.72
N THR A 214 -9.09 -9.93 -14.25
CA THR A 214 -10.22 -9.03 -14.00
C THR A 214 -10.86 -9.33 -12.65
N SER A 215 -11.65 -8.39 -12.13
CA SER A 215 -12.48 -8.66 -10.93
C SER A 215 -13.44 -9.84 -11.14
N ARG A 216 -13.84 -10.11 -12.40
CA ARG A 216 -14.65 -11.27 -12.76
C ARG A 216 -13.86 -12.58 -12.70
N ASP A 217 -12.57 -12.54 -13.00
CA ASP A 217 -11.68 -13.70 -12.87
C ASP A 217 -11.50 -14.05 -11.40
N VAL A 218 -11.23 -13.05 -10.53
CA VAL A 218 -11.20 -13.23 -9.07
C VAL A 218 -12.51 -13.86 -8.57
N ARG A 219 -13.66 -13.32 -8.99
CA ARG A 219 -14.98 -13.87 -8.60
C ARG A 219 -15.21 -15.31 -9.06
N ARG A 220 -14.66 -15.73 -10.19
CA ARG A 220 -14.91 -17.06 -10.79
C ARG A 220 -13.91 -18.11 -10.36
N MET A 221 -12.63 -17.74 -10.30
CA MET A 221 -11.52 -18.63 -9.95
C MET A 221 -11.30 -18.69 -8.43
N GLY A 222 -11.69 -17.63 -7.71
CA GLY A 222 -11.29 -17.41 -6.32
C GLY A 222 -9.93 -16.70 -6.26
N ILE A 223 -9.72 -15.89 -5.23
CA ILE A 223 -8.49 -15.12 -5.08
C ILE A 223 -7.26 -16.03 -4.98
N ASP A 224 -7.39 -17.20 -4.36
CA ASP A 224 -6.26 -18.08 -4.13
C ASP A 224 -5.64 -18.61 -5.43
N ALA A 225 -6.48 -19.06 -6.35
CA ALA A 225 -6.05 -19.55 -7.65
C ALA A 225 -5.47 -18.43 -8.51
N VAL A 226 -6.07 -17.24 -8.48
CA VAL A 226 -5.52 -16.06 -9.16
C VAL A 226 -4.15 -15.71 -8.60
N LEU A 227 -3.98 -15.78 -7.28
CA LEU A 227 -2.73 -15.43 -6.63
C LEU A 227 -1.63 -16.46 -6.88
N ASP A 228 -1.95 -17.75 -6.95
CA ASP A 228 -1.00 -18.79 -7.37
C ASP A 228 -0.42 -18.49 -8.75
N GLU A 229 -1.29 -18.16 -9.71
CA GLU A 229 -0.85 -17.78 -11.06
C GLU A 229 -0.08 -16.46 -11.05
N ALA A 230 -0.55 -15.45 -10.31
CA ALA A 230 0.10 -14.14 -10.23
C ALA A 230 1.51 -14.23 -9.64
N ILE A 231 1.69 -14.94 -8.54
CA ILE A 231 3.00 -15.19 -7.93
C ILE A 231 3.88 -15.99 -8.90
N GLY A 232 3.31 -16.99 -9.59
CA GLY A 232 4.01 -17.76 -10.61
C GLY A 232 4.51 -16.88 -11.76
N LEU A 233 3.69 -15.97 -12.26
CA LEU A 233 4.00 -15.10 -13.41
C LEU A 233 4.97 -13.98 -13.02
N ALA A 234 4.60 -13.13 -12.05
CA ALA A 234 5.43 -12.02 -11.58
C ALA A 234 6.73 -12.52 -10.93
N GLY A 235 6.72 -13.73 -10.35
CA GLY A 235 7.85 -14.33 -9.66
C GLY A 235 8.79 -15.15 -10.54
N LYS A 236 8.41 -15.56 -11.75
CA LYS A 236 9.18 -16.56 -12.53
C LYS A 236 10.61 -16.11 -12.87
N ASN A 237 10.76 -14.86 -13.29
CA ASN A 237 12.02 -14.32 -13.81
C ASN A 237 12.53 -13.13 -12.98
N THR A 238 12.03 -12.97 -11.76
CA THR A 238 12.33 -11.86 -10.87
C THR A 238 13.05 -12.39 -9.63
N ASP A 239 13.73 -11.52 -8.90
CA ASP A 239 14.41 -11.86 -7.65
C ASP A 239 13.62 -11.38 -6.45
N VAL A 240 12.90 -10.26 -6.60
CA VAL A 240 12.05 -9.65 -5.57
C VAL A 240 10.70 -9.25 -6.14
N LEU A 241 9.70 -9.15 -5.27
CA LEU A 241 8.35 -8.71 -5.58
C LEU A 241 8.00 -7.46 -4.79
N TYR A 242 7.30 -6.55 -5.46
CA TYR A 242 6.63 -5.40 -4.85
C TYR A 242 5.13 -5.53 -5.06
N VAL A 243 4.35 -5.19 -4.03
CA VAL A 243 2.89 -5.16 -4.11
C VAL A 243 2.45 -3.71 -4.14
N SER A 244 1.71 -3.32 -5.17
CA SER A 244 1.00 -2.03 -5.17
C SER A 244 -0.48 -2.29 -5.04
N PHE A 245 -1.10 -1.76 -3.99
CA PHE A 245 -2.49 -2.03 -3.64
C PHE A 245 -3.31 -0.74 -3.69
N ASP A 246 -4.00 -0.50 -4.80
CA ASP A 246 -5.06 0.49 -4.87
C ASP A 246 -6.30 -0.04 -4.16
N VAL A 247 -6.78 0.70 -3.16
CA VAL A 247 -7.95 0.31 -2.37
C VAL A 247 -9.25 0.36 -3.19
N ASP A 248 -9.29 1.07 -4.31
CA ASP A 248 -10.45 1.12 -5.22
C ASP A 248 -10.71 -0.20 -5.96
N VAL A 249 -9.77 -1.16 -5.89
CA VAL A 249 -9.96 -2.55 -6.32
C VAL A 249 -11.11 -3.21 -5.57
N ILE A 250 -11.34 -2.79 -4.34
CA ILE A 250 -12.42 -3.25 -3.47
C ILE A 250 -13.75 -2.68 -3.97
N ASP A 251 -14.83 -3.45 -3.83
CA ASP A 251 -16.17 -2.96 -4.17
C ASP A 251 -16.54 -1.72 -3.34
N GLN A 252 -17.19 -0.74 -3.99
CA GLN A 252 -17.61 0.51 -3.34
C GLN A 252 -18.48 0.32 -2.08
N ALA A 253 -19.17 -0.81 -1.97
CA ALA A 253 -19.96 -1.15 -0.78
C ALA A 253 -19.07 -1.27 0.48
N TYR A 254 -17.79 -1.59 0.31
CA TYR A 254 -16.83 -1.74 1.39
C TYR A 254 -15.79 -0.62 1.42
N ALA A 255 -15.39 -0.07 0.27
CA ALA A 255 -14.42 1.03 0.18
C ALA A 255 -15.05 2.31 -0.39
N PRO A 256 -15.99 2.97 0.34
CA PRO A 256 -16.65 4.18 -0.16
C PRO A 256 -15.73 5.40 -0.23
N GLY A 257 -14.65 5.42 0.57
CA GLY A 257 -13.64 6.46 0.62
C GLY A 257 -12.56 6.37 -0.46
N CYS A 258 -12.90 5.96 -1.68
CA CYS A 258 -11.98 5.99 -2.83
C CYS A 258 -12.52 6.97 -3.89
N PRO A 259 -11.70 7.76 -4.60
CA PRO A 259 -12.22 8.69 -5.60
C PRO A 259 -12.96 8.00 -6.76
N ALA A 260 -12.48 6.85 -7.21
CA ALA A 260 -13.01 6.09 -8.35
C ALA A 260 -13.84 4.87 -7.91
N ILE A 261 -14.86 5.10 -7.06
CA ILE A 261 -15.75 4.01 -6.62
C ILE A 261 -16.51 3.34 -7.77
N GLY A 262 -16.79 2.04 -7.61
CA GLY A 262 -17.74 1.32 -8.46
C GLY A 262 -18.15 -0.04 -7.91
N THR A 263 -19.17 -0.65 -8.53
CA THR A 263 -19.66 -2.00 -8.20
C THR A 263 -18.92 -3.09 -8.99
N GLY A 264 -18.91 -4.31 -8.48
CA GLY A 264 -18.25 -5.46 -9.08
C GLY A 264 -16.76 -5.54 -8.76
N GLY A 265 -16.35 -4.99 -7.61
CA GLY A 265 -15.00 -5.07 -7.08
C GLY A 265 -14.75 -6.33 -6.24
N MET A 266 -13.53 -6.44 -5.73
CA MET A 266 -13.14 -7.49 -4.80
C MET A 266 -13.85 -7.30 -3.45
N ASN A 267 -14.08 -8.41 -2.74
CA ASN A 267 -14.56 -8.33 -1.38
C ASN A 267 -13.36 -8.19 -0.40
N PRO A 268 -13.54 -7.65 0.82
CA PRO A 268 -12.44 -7.47 1.76
C PRO A 268 -11.71 -8.76 2.18
N TRP A 269 -12.39 -9.92 2.19
CA TRP A 269 -11.75 -11.20 2.47
C TRP A 269 -10.78 -11.61 1.37
N ASP A 270 -11.14 -11.39 0.10
CA ASP A 270 -10.22 -11.65 -1.02
C ASP A 270 -8.90 -10.88 -0.79
N ALA A 271 -8.98 -9.62 -0.36
CA ALA A 271 -7.82 -8.79 -0.10
C ALA A 271 -7.02 -9.24 1.12
N MET A 272 -7.67 -9.58 2.23
CA MET A 272 -6.99 -10.05 3.45
C MET A 272 -6.25 -11.38 3.21
N ASP A 273 -6.90 -12.33 2.54
CA ASP A 273 -6.29 -13.63 2.18
C ASP A 273 -5.09 -13.42 1.25
N ALA A 274 -5.24 -12.55 0.23
CA ALA A 274 -4.16 -12.25 -0.69
C ALA A 274 -2.97 -11.59 0.01
N LEU A 275 -3.21 -10.58 0.85
CA LEU A 275 -2.18 -9.85 1.56
C LEU A 275 -1.48 -10.71 2.60
N TYR A 276 -2.19 -11.59 3.31
CA TYR A 276 -1.57 -12.57 4.19
C TYR A 276 -0.61 -13.49 3.42
N ARG A 277 -1.07 -14.07 2.32
CA ARG A 277 -0.24 -14.97 1.49
C ARG A 277 0.97 -14.26 0.88
N LEU A 278 0.81 -13.02 0.43
CA LEU A 278 1.90 -12.19 -0.07
C LEU A 278 2.89 -11.82 1.05
N GLY A 279 2.38 -11.50 2.24
CA GLY A 279 3.18 -11.28 3.43
C GLY A 279 4.03 -12.50 3.79
N ALA A 280 3.47 -13.71 3.68
CA ALA A 280 4.17 -14.96 3.97
C ALA A 280 5.26 -15.34 2.96
N LEU A 281 5.32 -14.67 1.80
CA LEU A 281 6.31 -14.94 0.76
C LEU A 281 7.56 -14.07 0.97
N PRO A 282 8.74 -14.63 1.31
CA PRO A 282 9.97 -13.83 1.55
C PRO A 282 10.40 -12.95 0.37
N LYS A 283 9.97 -13.32 -0.84
CA LYS A 283 10.21 -12.57 -2.07
C LYS A 283 9.51 -11.21 -2.08
N VAL A 284 8.39 -11.05 -1.38
CA VAL A 284 7.70 -9.76 -1.27
C VAL A 284 8.45 -8.89 -0.28
N GLN A 285 9.06 -7.81 -0.77
CA GLN A 285 9.94 -6.95 0.02
C GLN A 285 9.49 -5.49 0.05
N GLY A 286 8.29 -5.17 -0.47
CA GLY A 286 7.69 -3.85 -0.36
C GLY A 286 6.21 -3.87 -0.70
N LEU A 287 5.46 -2.95 -0.09
CA LEU A 287 4.02 -2.80 -0.25
C LEU A 287 3.65 -1.31 -0.23
N ASP A 288 2.76 -0.87 -1.12
CA ASP A 288 2.03 0.39 -0.96
C ASP A 288 0.51 0.21 -0.92
N PHE A 289 -0.15 1.10 -0.19
CA PHE A 289 -1.59 1.32 -0.19
C PHE A 289 -1.89 2.73 -0.69
N VAL A 290 -2.75 2.87 -1.69
CA VAL A 290 -3.04 4.15 -2.35
C VAL A 290 -4.54 4.38 -2.56
N CYS A 291 -4.89 5.60 -2.98
CA CYS A 291 -6.23 6.00 -3.44
C CYS A 291 -7.36 5.91 -2.41
N ILE A 292 -6.99 6.02 -1.14
CA ILE A 292 -7.94 6.35 -0.07
C ILE A 292 -8.09 7.86 -0.03
N ASP A 293 -9.31 8.36 0.02
CA ASP A 293 -9.65 9.76 0.26
C ASP A 293 -10.56 9.88 1.49
N PRO A 294 -9.98 10.22 2.65
CA PRO A 294 -10.74 10.34 3.88
C PRO A 294 -11.79 11.45 3.88
N THR A 295 -11.72 12.42 2.94
CA THR A 295 -12.68 13.53 2.88
C THR A 295 -14.05 13.10 2.35
N VAL A 296 -14.10 11.97 1.64
CA VAL A 296 -15.33 11.34 1.13
C VAL A 296 -15.63 10.00 1.78
N ASP A 297 -14.76 9.54 2.69
CA ASP A 297 -14.91 8.26 3.40
C ASP A 297 -16.02 8.32 4.46
N LEU A 298 -16.83 7.26 4.55
CA LEU A 298 -17.89 7.16 5.54
C LEU A 298 -17.31 6.66 6.86
N ARG A 299 -17.14 7.54 7.85
CA ARG A 299 -16.64 7.19 9.20
C ARG A 299 -15.27 6.49 9.18
N ASN A 300 -14.41 6.84 8.23
CA ASN A 300 -13.08 6.24 8.04
C ASN A 300 -13.15 4.72 7.76
N VAL A 301 -14.21 4.23 7.09
CA VAL A 301 -14.36 2.80 6.77
C VAL A 301 -13.23 2.32 5.87
N THR A 302 -12.92 3.05 4.80
CA THR A 302 -11.82 2.71 3.90
C THR A 302 -10.46 2.82 4.59
N SER A 303 -10.25 3.85 5.42
CA SER A 303 -9.01 3.97 6.22
C SER A 303 -8.84 2.78 7.20
N ARG A 304 -9.93 2.28 7.80
CA ARG A 304 -9.92 1.09 8.66
C ARG A 304 -9.63 -0.19 7.88
N LEU A 305 -10.16 -0.31 6.66
CA LEU A 305 -9.83 -1.42 5.77
C LEU A 305 -8.33 -1.48 5.49
N ALA A 306 -7.70 -0.35 5.18
CA ALA A 306 -6.25 -0.30 4.96
C ALA A 306 -5.43 -0.74 6.18
N VAL A 307 -5.86 -0.42 7.40
CA VAL A 307 -5.23 -0.96 8.62
C VAL A 307 -5.38 -2.47 8.67
N GLN A 308 -6.58 -3.01 8.42
CA GLN A 308 -6.82 -4.45 8.47
C GLN A 308 -6.03 -5.22 7.39
N PHE A 309 -5.90 -4.62 6.20
CA PHE A 309 -5.07 -5.11 5.10
C PHE A 309 -3.59 -5.14 5.48
N MET A 310 -3.07 -4.05 6.06
CA MET A 310 -1.72 -3.98 6.60
C MET A 310 -1.46 -5.04 7.67
N LEU A 311 -2.39 -5.24 8.61
CA LEU A 311 -2.26 -6.25 9.67
C LEU A 311 -2.30 -7.68 9.10
N SER A 312 -3.11 -7.93 8.06
CA SER A 312 -3.15 -9.24 7.37
C SER A 312 -1.82 -9.52 6.68
N PHE A 313 -1.25 -8.53 6.00
CA PHE A 313 0.10 -8.63 5.43
C PHE A 313 1.17 -8.92 6.50
N LEU A 314 1.16 -8.18 7.61
CA LEU A 314 2.11 -8.37 8.72
C LEU A 314 1.96 -9.74 9.40
N ALA A 315 0.73 -10.26 9.50
CA ALA A 315 0.49 -11.63 9.96
C ALA A 315 1.13 -12.66 9.03
N GLY A 316 1.07 -12.42 7.71
CA GLY A 316 1.82 -13.20 6.73
C GLY A 316 3.32 -13.10 6.96
N VAL A 317 3.86 -11.89 7.15
CA VAL A 317 5.29 -11.66 7.41
C VAL A 317 5.76 -12.44 8.65
N ALA A 318 4.97 -12.46 9.71
CA ALA A 318 5.26 -13.23 10.93
C ALA A 318 5.36 -14.76 10.68
N ALA A 319 4.72 -15.27 9.63
CA ALA A 319 4.75 -16.67 9.26
C ALA A 319 5.95 -17.06 8.37
N ARG A 320 6.82 -16.10 8.01
CA ARG A 320 8.03 -16.40 7.22
C ARG A 320 8.98 -17.31 8.02
N PRO A 321 9.66 -18.27 7.36
CA PRO A 321 10.70 -19.05 8.00
C PRO A 321 11.85 -18.14 8.45
N ILE A 322 12.35 -18.40 9.66
CA ILE A 322 13.54 -17.76 10.25
C ILE A 322 14.80 -18.23 9.51
#